data_AF-A0A369M617-F1
#
_entry.id   AF-A0A369M617-F1
#
_cell.length_a   1.000
_cell.length_b   1.000
_cell.length_c   1.000
_cell.angle_alpha   90.00
_cell.angle_beta   90.00
_cell.angle_gamma   90.00
#
_symmetry.space_group_name_H-M   'P 1'
#
loop_
_entity.id
_entity.type
_entity.pdbx_description
1 polymer ?
#
loop_
_entity_poly.entity_id
_entity_poly.type
_entity_poly.pdbx_seq_one_letter_code
_entity_poly.pdbx_strand_id
1 'polypeptide(L)'
;MICPNCRSENKEGAKFCNECGFPLTGRMAAVAAASTSDDTLRSIAAEGAAAPPDDAAVAEGVRGGAPAEDASTTEEAAEAGDPADPAAAADAQALTGNSFEPSAAPTARPQGSGPLDPAKLPVIGVAGVDVDEDGNEFDFGDIDDAPAAGKGRQAAAPSAAVTADLSGLDECLVDSGYTPPAAAWRSGDTMEMPRVEGKAAPKQKEFRAPDPREKKHGRGRVVAIVIVLLVAAAAAAAGITYQMELWGGKVVPDVAGMTQADATYQLEGKGFTVRATQVKSDETEGLVLLTDPGSGGRAEEGSEVVIHVAVPRIVPGVVGKTRDEAAKLLEAEDFARVTFAEEKSDTAEGTVLSVTPEAGEKAKASTDITVTVAVPFTVPDVANQPLDAAKAALQEASYVPEVAYYYTEDVPEGTVVGTSPAAGEKLASGSSVTVNVAMSRASVLVPAAKDYLSSIGTISLGGTTYEIVSVDDVKYTGYNQTSFTVTAAAVTTLDGETVRGSAKQKSGTIVWDDSDNVVSIS
;
A
#
# COMPACT_ATOMS: atom_id res chain seq x y z
N MET A 1 -10.65 17.40 -45.61
CA MET A 1 -10.95 16.08 -44.99
C MET A 1 -11.21 16.28 -43.51
N ILE A 2 -12.28 15.70 -42.96
CA ILE A 2 -12.64 15.87 -41.54
C ILE A 2 -12.00 14.73 -40.73
N CYS A 3 -11.34 15.05 -39.61
CA CYS A 3 -10.76 14.03 -38.74
C CYS A 3 -11.86 13.20 -38.07
N PRO A 4 -11.83 11.86 -38.12
CA PRO A 4 -12.84 11.01 -37.47
C PRO A 4 -12.76 11.09 -35.93
N ASN A 5 -11.59 11.41 -35.37
CA ASN A 5 -11.38 11.48 -33.94
C ASN A 5 -11.84 12.83 -33.35
N CYS A 6 -11.31 13.96 -33.85
CA CYS A 6 -11.60 15.29 -33.26
C CYS A 6 -12.49 16.19 -34.12
N ARG A 7 -12.97 15.72 -35.28
CA ARG A 7 -13.84 16.45 -36.23
C ARG A 7 -13.26 17.76 -36.79
N SER A 8 -11.96 18.01 -36.65
CA SER A 8 -11.34 19.20 -37.22
C SER A 8 -11.12 19.09 -38.73
N GLU A 9 -11.13 20.23 -39.40
CA GLU A 9 -10.96 20.34 -40.85
C GLU A 9 -9.48 20.32 -41.22
N ASN A 10 -9.08 19.36 -42.06
CA ASN A 10 -7.69 19.15 -42.47
C ASN A 10 -7.52 19.37 -43.98
N LYS A 11 -6.34 19.87 -44.35
CA LYS A 11 -5.94 20.13 -45.75
C LYS A 11 -6.03 18.86 -46.59
N GLU A 12 -6.44 19.00 -47.85
CA GLU A 12 -6.51 17.88 -48.79
C GLU A 12 -5.12 17.23 -48.97
N GLY A 13 -5.06 15.90 -48.84
CA GLY A 13 -3.82 15.12 -48.92
C GLY A 13 -2.99 15.02 -47.62
N ALA A 14 -3.46 15.57 -46.49
CA ALA A 14 -2.77 15.43 -45.21
C ALA A 14 -2.72 13.97 -44.72
N LYS A 15 -1.55 13.50 -44.29
CA LYS A 15 -1.35 12.15 -43.73
C LYS A 15 -1.80 12.02 -42.28
N PHE A 16 -1.73 13.11 -41.52
CA PHE A 16 -2.12 13.19 -40.11
C PHE A 16 -2.99 14.43 -39.87
N CYS A 17 -3.80 14.38 -38.82
CA CYS A 17 -4.59 15.51 -38.36
C CYS A 17 -3.68 16.59 -37.75
N ASN A 18 -3.90 17.84 -38.15
CA ASN A 18 -3.12 18.99 -37.69
C ASN A 18 -3.35 19.31 -36.20
N GLU A 19 -4.42 18.80 -35.60
CA GLU A 19 -4.84 19.16 -34.24
C GLU A 19 -4.63 18.03 -33.24
N CYS A 20 -5.06 16.81 -33.58
CA CYS A 20 -4.91 15.65 -32.68
C CYS A 20 -3.86 14.62 -33.13
N GLY A 21 -3.18 14.84 -34.27
CA GLY A 21 -2.17 13.92 -34.79
C GLY A 21 -2.70 12.59 -35.35
N PHE A 22 -4.03 12.38 -35.40
CA PHE A 22 -4.63 11.13 -35.88
C PHE A 22 -4.29 10.84 -37.36
N PRO A 23 -3.87 9.62 -37.73
CA PRO A 23 -3.56 9.27 -39.11
C PRO A 23 -4.82 9.29 -39.99
N LEU A 24 -4.83 10.10 -41.05
CA LEU A 24 -5.98 10.28 -41.94
C LEU A 24 -5.92 9.40 -43.19
N THR A 25 -4.74 8.85 -43.54
CA THR A 25 -4.55 8.02 -44.73
C THR A 25 -3.58 6.86 -44.48
N GLY A 26 -3.73 5.77 -45.25
CA GLY A 26 -2.85 4.60 -45.20
C GLY A 26 -3.24 3.55 -44.16
N ARG A 27 -2.41 2.51 -44.04
CA ARG A 27 -2.67 1.34 -43.17
C ARG A 27 -2.83 1.71 -41.68
N MET A 28 -2.11 2.71 -41.19
CA MET A 28 -2.22 3.15 -39.79
C MET A 28 -3.56 3.82 -39.49
N ALA A 29 -4.20 4.46 -40.47
CA ALA A 29 -5.55 5.02 -40.31
C ALA A 29 -6.61 3.91 -40.17
N ALA A 30 -6.46 2.80 -40.90
CA ALA A 30 -7.36 1.65 -40.83
C ALA A 30 -7.26 0.93 -39.46
N VAL A 31 -6.05 0.80 -38.92
CA VAL A 31 -5.82 0.19 -37.59
C VAL A 31 -6.37 1.09 -36.47
N ALA A 32 -6.13 2.41 -36.56
CA ALA A 32 -6.61 3.37 -35.57
C ALA A 32 -8.14 3.54 -35.58
N ALA A 33 -8.80 3.40 -36.74
CA ALA A 33 -10.26 3.41 -36.84
C ALA A 33 -10.90 2.12 -36.25
N ALA A 34 -10.22 0.98 -36.34
CA ALA A 34 -10.68 -0.26 -35.73
C ALA A 34 -10.66 -0.19 -34.20
N SER A 35 -9.64 0.43 -33.60
CA SER A 35 -9.57 0.58 -32.14
C SER A 35 -10.64 1.51 -31.55
N THR A 36 -11.07 2.54 -32.30
CA THR A 36 -12.13 3.45 -31.82
C THR A 36 -13.54 2.86 -31.94
N SER A 37 -13.72 1.81 -32.75
CA SER A 37 -15.00 1.13 -32.96
C SER A 37 -15.33 0.15 -31.82
N ASP A 38 -14.30 -0.40 -31.18
CA ASP A 38 -14.43 -1.33 -30.05
C ASP A 38 -14.86 -0.61 -28.76
N ASP A 39 -14.41 0.64 -28.56
CA ASP A 39 -14.82 1.48 -27.44
C ASP A 39 -16.32 1.87 -27.51
N THR A 40 -16.85 2.06 -28.73
CA THR A 40 -18.29 2.29 -28.91
C THR A 40 -19.16 1.06 -28.62
N LEU A 41 -18.66 -0.17 -28.79
CA LEU A 41 -19.41 -1.39 -28.43
C LEU A 41 -19.55 -1.59 -26.91
N ARG A 42 -18.62 -1.04 -26.10
CA ARG A 42 -18.77 -1.01 -24.64
C ARG A 42 -19.87 -0.06 -24.16
N SER A 43 -20.22 0.96 -24.93
CA SER A 43 -21.26 1.93 -24.56
C SER A 43 -22.70 1.53 -24.95
N ILE A 44 -22.90 0.48 -25.77
CA ILE A 44 -24.24 0.07 -26.26
C ILE A 44 -24.77 -1.17 -25.51
N ALA A 45 -23.96 -1.82 -24.67
CA ALA A 45 -24.37 -2.96 -23.85
C ALA A 45 -25.15 -2.56 -22.57
N ALA A 46 -25.48 -1.28 -22.41
CA ALA A 46 -26.15 -0.73 -21.23
C ALA A 46 -27.47 -0.02 -21.58
N GLU A 47 -28.33 -0.59 -22.44
CA GLU A 47 -29.76 -0.20 -22.51
C GLU A 47 -30.58 -1.16 -23.39
N GLY A 48 -31.58 -1.83 -22.80
CA GLY A 48 -32.89 -2.09 -23.44
C GLY A 48 -33.09 -3.33 -24.32
N ALA A 49 -33.94 -4.24 -23.84
CA ALA A 49 -34.41 -5.48 -24.47
C ALA A 49 -35.34 -5.32 -25.70
N ALA A 50 -35.41 -6.34 -26.58
CA ALA A 50 -36.64 -6.95 -27.17
C ALA A 50 -36.36 -7.82 -28.43
N ALA A 51 -37.01 -8.99 -28.52
CA ALA A 51 -37.27 -9.77 -29.76
C ALA A 51 -38.42 -9.10 -30.59
N PRO A 52 -38.93 -9.59 -31.77
CA PRO A 52 -38.72 -10.82 -32.60
C PRO A 52 -38.74 -10.48 -34.15
N PRO A 53 -39.28 -11.24 -35.16
CA PRO A 53 -39.58 -12.68 -35.38
C PRO A 53 -39.05 -13.28 -36.74
N ASP A 54 -39.48 -14.53 -36.98
CA ASP A 54 -39.37 -15.57 -38.03
C ASP A 54 -39.19 -15.29 -39.56
N ASP A 55 -38.83 -16.40 -40.24
CA ASP A 55 -39.07 -16.86 -41.64
C ASP A 55 -38.01 -16.65 -42.76
N ALA A 56 -37.39 -17.76 -43.20
CA ALA A 56 -37.51 -18.30 -44.58
C ALA A 56 -36.61 -19.53 -44.86
N ALA A 57 -37.22 -20.57 -45.46
CA ALA A 57 -36.63 -21.76 -46.10
C ALA A 57 -35.64 -21.41 -47.25
N VAL A 58 -34.78 -22.28 -47.84
CA VAL A 58 -35.03 -23.53 -48.60
C VAL A 58 -33.70 -24.34 -48.81
N ALA A 59 -33.85 -25.66 -49.02
CA ALA A 59 -32.95 -26.77 -49.38
C ALA A 59 -31.88 -26.51 -50.49
N GLU A 60 -30.82 -27.32 -50.72
CA GLU A 60 -30.70 -28.79 -50.86
C GLU A 60 -29.26 -29.33 -50.63
N GLY A 61 -29.18 -30.56 -50.09
CA GLY A 61 -28.38 -31.68 -50.63
C GLY A 61 -26.90 -31.84 -50.27
N VAL A 62 -26.54 -32.91 -49.55
CA VAL A 62 -25.64 -34.01 -49.99
C VAL A 62 -25.54 -35.09 -48.89
N ARG A 63 -25.36 -36.33 -49.36
CA ARG A 63 -25.59 -37.67 -48.78
C ARG A 63 -24.56 -38.09 -47.71
N GLY A 64 -25.00 -39.02 -46.83
CA GLY A 64 -24.17 -40.15 -46.41
C GLY A 64 -24.44 -40.75 -45.03
N GLY A 65 -24.97 -41.99 -44.98
CA GLY A 65 -24.52 -43.00 -44.00
C GLY A 65 -25.46 -43.45 -42.88
N ALA A 66 -26.29 -44.45 -43.21
CA ALA A 66 -26.97 -45.54 -42.46
C ALA A 66 -26.69 -45.87 -40.96
N PRO A 67 -27.59 -46.68 -40.31
CA PRO A 67 -27.89 -46.68 -38.87
C PRO A 67 -27.68 -48.03 -38.12
N ALA A 68 -27.93 -48.03 -36.81
CA ALA A 68 -28.33 -49.19 -35.97
C ALA A 68 -29.09 -48.61 -34.74
N GLU A 69 -30.41 -48.74 -34.58
CA GLU A 69 -31.26 -49.90 -34.23
C GLU A 69 -31.02 -50.52 -32.84
N ASP A 70 -31.94 -50.14 -31.95
CA ASP A 70 -32.78 -50.97 -31.06
C ASP A 70 -32.18 -51.91 -30.01
N ALA A 71 -32.59 -51.70 -28.75
CA ALA A 71 -33.18 -52.76 -27.92
C ALA A 71 -33.80 -52.17 -26.64
N SER A 72 -35.09 -52.43 -26.49
CA SER A 72 -35.93 -52.20 -25.32
C SER A 72 -36.16 -53.51 -24.56
N THR A 73 -36.76 -53.38 -23.36
CA THR A 73 -37.55 -54.36 -22.57
C THR A 73 -36.89 -55.19 -21.46
N THR A 74 -37.44 -55.03 -20.25
CA THR A 74 -38.05 -56.02 -19.30
C THR A 74 -37.86 -55.51 -17.86
N GLU A 75 -38.88 -55.01 -17.15
CA GLU A 75 -39.90 -55.75 -16.35
C GLU A 75 -39.31 -56.85 -15.45
N GLU A 76 -39.40 -56.71 -14.13
CA GLU A 76 -40.28 -57.54 -13.27
C GLU A 76 -40.10 -57.18 -11.77
N ALA A 77 -41.21 -57.14 -11.04
CA ALA A 77 -41.34 -56.86 -9.61
C ALA A 77 -41.80 -58.11 -8.86
N ALA A 78 -41.34 -58.29 -7.61
CA ALA A 78 -41.92 -59.13 -6.53
C ALA A 78 -40.87 -59.22 -5.40
N GLU A 79 -41.14 -59.36 -4.10
CA GLU A 79 -42.33 -59.29 -3.24
C GLU A 79 -41.82 -59.30 -1.77
N ALA A 80 -42.73 -58.98 -0.85
CA ALA A 80 -42.56 -58.70 0.58
C ALA A 80 -42.14 -59.87 1.49
N GLY A 81 -41.73 -59.52 2.72
CA GLY A 81 -41.63 -60.44 3.86
C GLY A 81 -41.23 -59.76 5.19
N ASP A 82 -42.20 -59.18 5.89
CA ASP A 82 -42.25 -59.00 7.37
C ASP A 82 -43.14 -60.16 7.93
N PRO A 83 -43.32 -60.47 9.24
CA PRO A 83 -42.91 -59.75 10.47
C PRO A 83 -42.49 -60.62 11.70
N ALA A 84 -42.29 -59.95 12.86
CA ALA A 84 -42.47 -60.38 14.27
C ALA A 84 -41.29 -61.09 15.01
N ASP A 85 -40.97 -60.91 16.31
CA ASP A 85 -41.30 -60.01 17.46
C ASP A 85 -40.36 -60.47 18.67
N PRO A 86 -40.53 -60.18 19.98
CA PRO A 86 -39.67 -59.30 20.81
C PRO A 86 -39.08 -59.91 22.13
N ALA A 87 -38.55 -59.03 23.01
CA ALA A 87 -38.25 -59.13 24.48
C ALA A 87 -36.74 -59.11 24.84
N ALA A 88 -36.22 -58.53 25.94
CA ALA A 88 -36.67 -57.64 27.03
C ALA A 88 -35.43 -57.30 27.93
N ALA A 89 -35.62 -56.46 28.96
CA ALA A 89 -34.74 -56.03 30.08
C ALA A 89 -33.95 -54.72 29.84
N ALA A 90 -34.29 -53.55 30.42
CA ALA A 90 -34.39 -53.13 31.83
C ALA A 90 -33.04 -53.09 32.57
N ASP A 91 -32.52 -51.89 32.86
CA ASP A 91 -32.31 -51.42 34.24
C ASP A 91 -31.95 -49.92 34.31
N ALA A 92 -32.31 -49.31 35.43
CA ALA A 92 -32.30 -47.88 35.72
C ALA A 92 -30.96 -47.39 36.33
N GLN A 93 -30.70 -46.08 36.25
CA GLN A 93 -30.42 -45.23 37.42
C GLN A 93 -30.24 -43.75 37.05
N ALA A 94 -30.96 -42.90 37.80
CA ALA A 94 -30.89 -41.45 37.85
C ALA A 94 -29.75 -40.96 38.75
N LEU A 95 -29.45 -39.65 38.74
CA LEU A 95 -29.12 -38.76 39.89
C LEU A 95 -28.67 -37.38 39.32
N THR A 96 -29.53 -36.35 39.33
CA THR A 96 -29.68 -35.25 40.32
C THR A 96 -28.67 -34.11 40.21
N GLY A 97 -29.19 -32.88 40.35
CA GLY A 97 -28.51 -31.62 40.09
C GLY A 97 -27.52 -31.15 41.15
N ASN A 98 -26.90 -29.99 40.89
CA ASN A 98 -26.91 -28.84 41.81
C ASN A 98 -26.26 -27.60 41.18
N SER A 99 -26.91 -26.46 41.42
CA SER A 99 -26.38 -25.10 41.32
C SER A 99 -25.33 -24.82 42.40
N PHE A 100 -24.28 -24.03 42.11
CA PHE A 100 -23.82 -22.84 42.88
C PHE A 100 -22.51 -22.25 42.29
N GLU A 101 -22.47 -20.92 42.14
CA GLU A 101 -21.31 -20.04 41.83
C GLU A 101 -20.27 -19.96 42.99
N PRO A 102 -19.24 -19.06 42.98
CA PRO A 102 -18.15 -18.83 42.01
C PRO A 102 -16.76 -18.80 42.71
N SER A 103 -15.63 -19.00 42.01
CA SER A 103 -14.31 -18.59 42.56
C SER A 103 -13.16 -18.49 41.54
N ALA A 104 -12.54 -17.31 41.58
CA ALA A 104 -11.10 -17.00 41.51
C ALA A 104 -10.27 -17.38 40.27
N ALA A 105 -9.73 -16.32 39.65
CA ALA A 105 -8.64 -16.30 38.68
C ALA A 105 -7.34 -16.97 39.15
N PRO A 106 -6.47 -17.44 38.22
CA PRO A 106 -5.06 -17.62 38.50
C PRO A 106 -4.25 -16.40 38.02
N THR A 107 -3.71 -15.66 38.97
CA THR A 107 -2.63 -14.69 38.75
C THR A 107 -1.30 -15.45 38.73
N ALA A 108 -0.58 -15.44 37.61
CA ALA A 108 0.82 -15.88 37.55
C ALA A 108 1.71 -14.69 37.14
N ARG A 109 2.39 -14.12 38.13
CA ARG A 109 3.54 -13.20 37.96
C ARG A 109 4.78 -14.01 37.56
N PRO A 110 5.62 -13.57 36.61
CA PRO A 110 7.03 -13.97 36.59
C PRO A 110 7.80 -13.15 37.63
N GLN A 111 8.47 -13.84 38.55
CA GLN A 111 9.41 -13.25 39.49
C GLN A 111 10.82 -13.20 38.88
N GLY A 112 11.50 -12.07 39.09
CA GLY A 112 12.84 -12.06 39.68
C GLY A 112 14.01 -12.54 38.83
N SER A 113 14.70 -11.58 38.22
CA SER A 113 16.06 -11.69 37.70
C SER A 113 17.04 -12.12 38.81
N GLY A 114 17.68 -13.28 38.63
CA GLY A 114 18.88 -13.72 39.36
C GLY A 114 20.12 -13.65 38.46
N PRO A 115 21.34 -13.57 39.04
CA PRO A 115 22.54 -13.08 38.36
C PRO A 115 23.07 -14.06 37.30
N LEU A 116 23.48 -13.49 36.16
CA LEU A 116 24.10 -14.21 35.04
C LEU A 116 25.51 -14.69 35.42
N ASP A 117 25.76 -15.97 35.19
CA ASP A 117 27.05 -16.65 35.38
C ASP A 117 28.01 -16.29 34.23
N PRO A 118 29.14 -15.58 34.49
CA PRO A 118 30.05 -15.11 33.45
C PRO A 118 30.92 -16.22 32.82
N ALA A 119 30.81 -17.48 33.27
CA ALA A 119 31.63 -18.58 32.75
C ALA A 119 31.12 -19.22 31.44
N LYS A 120 30.08 -18.67 30.79
CA LYS A 120 29.44 -19.28 29.60
C LYS A 120 29.25 -18.35 28.39
N LEU A 121 29.98 -17.25 28.30
CA LEU A 121 29.98 -16.41 27.09
C LEU A 121 31.19 -16.74 26.19
N PRO A 122 31.00 -16.95 24.88
CA PRO A 122 32.10 -17.09 23.94
C PRO A 122 32.78 -15.73 23.69
N VAL A 123 34.10 -15.69 23.81
CA VAL A 123 34.94 -14.53 23.49
C VAL A 123 35.13 -14.47 21.98
N ILE A 124 34.61 -13.43 21.33
CA ILE A 124 34.98 -13.05 19.95
C ILE A 124 35.86 -11.80 20.08
N GLY A 125 37.15 -11.96 19.78
CA GLY A 125 38.11 -10.86 19.74
C GLY A 125 38.05 -10.14 18.39
N VAL A 126 37.97 -8.81 18.42
CA VAL A 126 38.31 -7.95 17.29
C VAL A 126 39.25 -6.86 17.82
N ALA A 127 40.48 -6.90 17.35
CA ALA A 127 41.47 -5.81 17.39
C ALA A 127 41.06 -4.73 16.38
N GLY A 128 41.34 -3.44 16.54
CA GLY A 128 42.04 -2.69 17.57
C GLY A 128 41.81 -1.20 17.28
N VAL A 129 41.82 -0.39 18.33
CA VAL A 129 42.01 1.06 18.26
C VAL A 129 42.95 1.37 19.43
N ASP A 130 44.17 1.79 19.12
CA ASP A 130 45.17 2.19 20.09
C ASP A 130 44.69 3.43 20.86
N VAL A 131 44.61 3.31 22.18
CA VAL A 131 44.44 4.42 23.13
C VAL A 131 45.56 4.26 24.16
N ASP A 132 46.24 5.36 24.46
CA ASP A 132 47.43 5.44 25.30
C ASP A 132 47.14 5.36 26.82
N GLU A 133 48.15 4.86 27.53
CA GLU A 133 48.11 4.36 28.92
C GLU A 133 48.10 5.47 30.00
N ASP A 134 47.45 6.61 29.73
CA ASP A 134 47.25 7.67 30.74
C ASP A 134 45.83 8.28 30.74
N GLY A 135 44.89 7.79 29.93
CA GLY A 135 43.45 8.03 30.13
C GLY A 135 43.00 9.49 30.13
N ASN A 136 43.59 10.36 29.31
CA ASN A 136 43.17 11.75 29.19
C ASN A 136 42.17 11.97 28.04
N GLU A 137 41.04 12.56 28.42
CA GLU A 137 40.00 13.13 27.55
C GLU A 137 40.59 14.36 26.82
N PHE A 138 40.50 14.40 25.49
CA PHE A 138 40.90 15.57 24.72
C PHE A 138 39.87 16.70 24.89
N ASP A 139 40.22 17.60 25.80
CA ASP A 139 39.73 18.96 25.94
C ASP A 139 40.18 19.83 24.75
N PHE A 140 39.23 20.56 24.15
CA PHE A 140 39.53 21.78 23.42
C PHE A 140 38.46 22.83 23.75
N GLY A 141 38.69 23.52 24.88
CA GLY A 141 38.20 24.87 25.11
C GLY A 141 38.82 25.91 24.17
N ASP A 142 38.06 27.00 24.03
CA ASP A 142 38.20 28.18 23.19
C ASP A 142 39.57 28.88 23.21
N ILE A 143 39.86 29.66 22.16
CA ILE A 143 40.35 31.05 22.25
C ILE A 143 40.27 31.74 20.87
N ASP A 144 39.66 32.93 20.90
CA ASP A 144 39.64 33.98 19.88
C ASP A 144 41.03 34.54 19.50
N ASP A 145 41.01 35.38 18.47
CA ASP A 145 41.99 36.39 18.04
C ASP A 145 43.01 36.03 16.93
N ALA A 146 42.75 36.68 15.79
CA ALA A 146 43.65 37.01 14.70
C ALA A 146 44.83 37.92 15.20
N PRO A 147 45.84 38.35 14.39
CA PRO A 147 45.83 38.42 12.92
C PRO A 147 47.17 38.20 12.15
N ALA A 148 46.99 38.20 10.82
CA ALA A 148 47.87 38.78 9.79
C ALA A 148 48.98 37.95 9.09
N ALA A 149 48.81 37.94 7.75
CA ALA A 149 49.79 37.96 6.65
C ALA A 149 50.55 36.64 6.31
N GLY A 150 50.62 36.17 5.06
CA GLY A 150 50.06 36.66 3.80
C GLY A 150 50.68 35.98 2.57
N LYS A 151 49.88 35.99 1.48
CA LYS A 151 50.23 36.05 0.04
C LYS A 151 50.70 34.78 -0.70
N GLY A 152 49.93 34.43 -1.75
CA GLY A 152 50.48 34.38 -3.10
C GLY A 152 49.77 33.55 -4.20
N ARG A 153 48.93 34.22 -5.02
CA ARG A 153 48.76 34.14 -6.52
C ARG A 153 48.26 32.82 -7.18
N GLN A 154 47.46 32.76 -8.27
CA GLN A 154 46.94 33.64 -9.39
C GLN A 154 45.53 33.10 -9.80
N ALA A 155 44.45 33.87 -10.03
CA ALA A 155 44.06 34.80 -11.12
C ALA A 155 43.56 34.17 -12.45
N ALA A 156 42.24 34.35 -12.76
CA ALA A 156 41.70 34.63 -14.11
C ALA A 156 40.26 35.22 -14.10
N ALA A 157 40.14 36.42 -14.70
CA ALA A 157 39.00 37.16 -15.33
C ALA A 157 37.72 37.54 -14.51
N PRO A 158 37.19 38.79 -14.64
CA PRO A 158 36.39 39.17 -15.83
C PRO A 158 36.44 40.65 -16.32
N SER A 159 36.04 40.81 -17.59
CA SER A 159 35.24 41.84 -18.30
C SER A 159 34.96 43.27 -17.74
N ALA A 160 35.30 44.24 -18.61
CA ALA A 160 34.60 45.47 -19.02
C ALA A 160 34.51 46.75 -18.13
N ALA A 161 35.25 47.76 -18.62
CA ALA A 161 34.91 49.17 -18.84
C ALA A 161 34.31 50.04 -17.71
N VAL A 162 34.96 51.17 -17.41
CA VAL A 162 34.48 52.55 -17.72
C VAL A 162 35.52 53.61 -17.27
N THR A 163 35.85 54.46 -18.26
CA THR A 163 36.39 55.84 -18.32
C THR A 163 37.44 56.40 -17.35
N ALA A 164 38.44 57.03 -17.99
CA ALA A 164 39.54 57.83 -17.48
C ALA A 164 39.10 59.14 -16.81
N ASP A 165 39.99 59.74 -16.00
CA ASP A 165 40.55 61.07 -16.28
C ASP A 165 41.70 61.44 -15.30
N LEU A 166 42.54 62.37 -15.77
CA LEU A 166 43.38 63.30 -15.02
C LEU A 166 44.77 62.86 -14.59
N SER A 167 45.67 63.16 -15.53
CA SER A 167 46.68 64.21 -15.34
C SER A 167 47.81 63.90 -14.35
N GLY A 168 48.89 63.43 -14.96
CA GLY A 168 50.10 64.24 -14.93
C GLY A 168 51.19 63.72 -14.00
N LEU A 169 52.40 63.74 -14.57
CA LEU A 169 53.69 63.72 -13.89
C LEU A 169 54.18 62.31 -13.53
N ASP A 170 54.85 61.66 -14.47
CA ASP A 170 56.30 61.45 -14.33
C ASP A 170 56.89 60.97 -15.67
N GLU A 171 57.04 61.93 -16.58
CA GLU A 171 57.85 61.81 -17.78
C GLU A 171 59.20 62.44 -17.46
N CYS A 172 60.21 61.63 -17.17
CA CYS A 172 61.62 62.03 -17.14
C CYS A 172 62.53 60.83 -17.44
N LEU A 173 62.36 60.25 -18.63
CA LEU A 173 63.42 59.52 -19.32
C LEU A 173 63.76 60.31 -20.58
N VAL A 174 64.67 61.26 -20.42
CA VAL A 174 65.41 61.88 -21.51
C VAL A 174 66.42 60.85 -21.99
N ASP A 175 66.30 60.37 -23.23
CA ASP A 175 67.38 60.53 -24.19
C ASP A 175 66.96 60.24 -25.66
N SER A 176 67.72 60.83 -26.58
CA SER A 176 67.78 60.59 -28.03
C SER A 176 66.92 61.43 -28.97
N GLY A 177 66.58 62.65 -28.58
CA GLY A 177 66.39 63.71 -29.55
C GLY A 177 67.13 64.94 -29.06
N TYR A 178 67.71 65.69 -29.98
CA TYR A 178 67.93 67.12 -29.85
C TYR A 178 69.37 67.60 -29.66
N THR A 179 69.90 68.06 -30.78
CA THR A 179 71.12 68.86 -30.97
C THR A 179 71.01 70.24 -30.34
N PRO A 180 72.09 70.77 -29.74
CA PRO A 180 72.08 72.03 -28.99
C PRO A 180 72.04 73.25 -29.92
N PRO A 181 71.30 74.33 -29.59
CA PRO A 181 71.59 75.65 -30.13
C PRO A 181 72.82 76.26 -29.46
N ALA A 182 73.65 76.93 -30.27
CA ALA A 182 74.93 77.49 -29.88
C ALA A 182 74.83 78.57 -28.80
N ALA A 183 75.86 78.62 -27.94
CA ALA A 183 76.04 79.58 -26.87
C ALA A 183 76.04 81.03 -27.39
N ALA A 184 74.98 81.77 -27.09
CA ALA A 184 75.10 83.20 -26.81
C ALA A 184 75.41 83.35 -25.31
N TRP A 185 75.76 84.54 -24.85
CA TRP A 185 76.16 84.90 -23.48
C TRP A 185 77.68 84.88 -23.25
N ARG A 186 78.18 86.13 -23.11
CA ARG A 186 79.57 86.54 -22.96
C ARG A 186 79.91 86.66 -21.47
N SER A 187 81.21 86.66 -21.18
CA SER A 187 81.78 86.93 -19.85
C SER A 187 81.17 88.18 -19.19
N GLY A 188 80.47 88.04 -18.06
CA GLY A 188 80.03 89.22 -17.31
C GLY A 188 79.04 89.03 -16.15
N ASP A 189 78.07 88.12 -16.22
CA ASP A 189 76.93 88.21 -15.29
C ASP A 189 76.99 87.23 -14.12
N THR A 190 76.93 87.81 -12.92
CA THR A 190 76.88 87.16 -11.60
C THR A 190 75.42 86.88 -11.23
N MET A 191 75.11 85.66 -10.79
CA MET A 191 73.76 85.28 -10.35
C MET A 191 73.78 84.96 -8.84
N GLU A 192 72.94 85.67 -8.08
CA GLU A 192 72.80 85.60 -6.63
C GLU A 192 71.81 84.49 -6.23
N MET A 193 72.12 83.72 -5.17
CA MET A 193 71.41 82.51 -4.73
C MET A 193 70.50 82.80 -3.50
N PRO A 194 69.22 82.41 -3.49
CA PRO A 194 68.34 82.61 -2.33
C PRO A 194 68.42 81.48 -1.28
N ARG A 195 68.18 81.88 -0.03
CA ARG A 195 68.40 81.17 1.24
C ARG A 195 67.21 80.28 1.64
N VAL A 196 67.48 79.08 2.16
CA VAL A 196 66.47 78.11 2.65
C VAL A 196 66.40 78.15 4.19
N GLU A 197 65.19 78.33 4.73
CA GLU A 197 64.86 78.25 6.17
C GLU A 197 64.51 76.81 6.62
N GLY A 198 64.72 76.55 7.92
CA GLY A 198 65.01 75.22 8.46
C GLY A 198 63.87 74.20 8.61
N LYS A 199 64.26 72.93 8.47
CA LYS A 199 63.63 71.77 9.12
C LYS A 199 64.72 70.89 9.75
N ALA A 200 64.36 70.29 10.89
CA ALA A 200 65.23 69.73 11.92
C ALA A 200 66.18 68.60 11.47
N ALA A 201 67.34 68.56 12.13
CA ALA A 201 68.43 67.62 11.91
C ALA A 201 68.07 66.16 12.27
N PRO A 202 68.49 65.15 11.47
CA PRO A 202 68.33 63.75 11.81
C PRO A 202 69.29 63.33 12.94
N LYS A 203 68.79 62.52 13.89
CA LYS A 203 69.60 61.93 14.98
C LYS A 203 70.69 61.00 14.40
N GLN A 204 71.93 61.24 14.81
CA GLN A 204 73.11 60.42 14.50
C GLN A 204 72.94 58.97 14.96
N LYS A 205 73.28 58.01 14.09
CA LYS A 205 73.56 56.62 14.47
C LYS A 205 74.96 56.55 15.06
N GLU A 206 75.08 56.11 16.31
CA GLU A 206 76.36 55.85 16.96
C GLU A 206 77.19 54.83 16.17
N PHE A 207 78.42 55.21 15.85
CA PHE A 207 79.39 54.39 15.14
C PHE A 207 80.21 53.60 16.18
N ARG A 208 79.88 52.32 16.37
CA ARG A 208 80.66 51.39 17.21
C ARG A 208 81.74 50.74 16.36
N ALA A 209 83.00 50.88 16.75
CA ALA A 209 84.14 50.29 16.06
C ALA A 209 84.03 48.74 16.05
N PRO A 210 84.31 48.06 14.93
CA PRO A 210 84.19 46.61 14.85
C PRO A 210 85.30 45.91 15.64
N ASP A 211 84.91 44.93 16.45
CA ASP A 211 85.79 44.06 17.24
C ASP A 211 86.55 43.09 16.29
N PRO A 212 87.88 42.95 16.39
CA PRO A 212 88.68 42.13 15.48
C PRO A 212 88.49 40.61 15.63
N ARG A 213 87.49 40.12 16.39
CA ARG A 213 87.19 38.69 16.59
C ARG A 213 85.83 38.21 16.11
N GLU A 214 85.13 38.93 15.23
CA GLU A 214 83.94 38.36 14.58
C GLU A 214 84.31 37.28 13.56
N LYS A 215 84.11 36.01 13.95
CA LYS A 215 84.14 34.88 13.02
C LYS A 215 83.07 35.11 11.95
N LYS A 216 83.53 35.23 10.70
CA LYS A 216 82.73 35.49 9.49
C LYS A 216 81.66 34.42 9.29
N HIS A 217 80.46 34.59 9.87
CA HIS A 217 79.29 33.71 9.74
C HIS A 217 78.62 33.75 8.34
N GLY A 218 79.37 34.13 7.29
CA GLY A 218 78.84 34.33 5.94
C GLY A 218 78.72 33.07 5.09
N ARG A 219 79.57 32.05 5.30
CA ARG A 219 79.53 30.83 4.47
C ARG A 219 78.52 29.79 4.94
N GLY A 220 78.28 29.68 6.25
CA GLY A 220 77.32 28.71 6.81
C GLY A 220 75.88 29.00 6.39
N ARG A 221 75.48 30.28 6.29
CA ARG A 221 74.14 30.67 5.82
C ARG A 221 73.93 30.40 4.34
N VAL A 222 74.95 30.61 3.50
CA VAL A 222 74.88 30.30 2.06
C VAL A 222 74.76 28.80 1.83
N VAL A 223 75.55 27.99 2.55
CA VAL A 223 75.44 26.52 2.48
C VAL A 223 74.06 26.04 2.96
N ALA A 224 73.53 26.61 4.04
CA ALA A 224 72.18 26.27 4.52
C ALA A 224 71.08 26.62 3.50
N ILE A 225 71.15 27.80 2.87
CA ILE A 225 70.18 28.20 1.82
C ILE A 225 70.25 27.28 0.61
N VAL A 226 71.45 26.88 0.18
CA VAL A 226 71.64 25.96 -0.95
C VAL A 226 71.08 24.57 -0.62
N ILE A 227 71.29 24.06 0.60
CA ILE A 227 70.72 22.78 1.03
C ILE A 227 69.18 22.85 1.06
N VAL A 228 68.60 23.92 1.60
CA VAL A 228 67.14 24.11 1.61
C VAL A 228 66.58 24.17 0.18
N LEU A 229 67.25 24.86 -0.74
CA LEU A 229 66.83 24.90 -2.15
C LEU A 229 66.96 23.54 -2.85
N LEU A 230 67.99 22.76 -2.54
CA LEU A 230 68.14 21.40 -3.09
C LEU A 230 67.10 20.44 -2.52
N VAL A 231 66.77 20.54 -1.22
CA VAL A 231 65.67 19.77 -0.62
C VAL A 231 64.33 20.20 -1.20
N ALA A 232 64.10 21.50 -1.40
CA ALA A 232 62.88 21.98 -2.06
C ALA A 232 62.79 21.52 -3.52
N ALA A 233 63.90 21.52 -4.26
CA ALA A 233 63.95 21.01 -5.63
C ALA A 233 63.75 19.48 -5.68
N ALA A 234 64.32 18.73 -4.74
CA ALA A 234 64.11 17.29 -4.62
C ALA A 234 62.67 16.97 -4.21
N ALA A 235 62.05 17.73 -3.31
CA ALA A 235 60.65 17.61 -2.95
C ALA A 235 59.72 17.97 -4.12
N ALA A 236 60.07 19.00 -4.89
CA ALA A 236 59.34 19.35 -6.12
C ALA A 236 59.50 18.26 -7.19
N ALA A 237 60.69 17.73 -7.41
CA ALA A 237 60.94 16.62 -8.33
C ALA A 237 60.23 15.33 -7.88
N ALA A 238 60.22 15.05 -6.57
CA ALA A 238 59.45 13.94 -5.99
C ALA A 238 57.95 14.16 -6.18
N GLY A 239 57.42 15.37 -5.96
CA GLY A 239 56.02 15.71 -6.22
C GLY A 239 55.64 15.61 -7.69
N ILE A 240 56.51 16.03 -8.61
CA ILE A 240 56.31 15.94 -10.06
C ILE A 240 56.36 14.47 -10.52
N THR A 241 57.36 13.70 -10.08
CA THR A 241 57.48 12.28 -10.44
C THR A 241 56.39 11.42 -9.79
N TYR A 242 55.89 11.82 -8.62
CA TYR A 242 54.71 11.25 -7.99
C TYR A 242 53.44 11.54 -8.79
N GLN A 243 53.25 12.76 -9.28
CA GLN A 243 52.13 13.13 -10.16
C GLN A 243 52.21 12.49 -11.55
N MET A 244 53.42 12.24 -12.06
CA MET A 244 53.63 11.54 -13.34
C MET A 244 53.51 10.02 -13.24
N GLU A 245 53.05 9.48 -12.10
CA GLU A 245 52.82 8.04 -11.88
C GLU A 245 54.08 7.17 -12.15
N LEU A 246 55.30 7.74 -12.11
CA LEU A 246 56.55 7.01 -12.38
C LEU A 246 56.93 6.03 -11.24
N TRP A 247 56.30 6.15 -10.07
CA TRP A 247 56.61 5.41 -8.86
C TRP A 247 55.31 4.81 -8.30
N GLY A 248 55.02 3.56 -8.67
CA GLY A 248 54.00 2.68 -8.07
C GLY A 248 52.53 3.03 -8.38
N GLY A 249 51.83 2.09 -9.03
CA GLY A 249 50.38 2.06 -9.27
C GLY A 249 49.84 3.16 -10.21
N LYS A 250 48.78 2.85 -10.95
CA LYS A 250 48.00 3.84 -11.72
C LYS A 250 46.86 4.40 -10.85
N VAL A 251 46.47 5.65 -11.08
CA VAL A 251 45.33 6.24 -10.38
C VAL A 251 44.01 5.75 -11.00
N VAL A 252 43.09 5.30 -10.15
CA VAL A 252 41.73 4.93 -10.54
C VAL A 252 40.94 6.19 -10.91
N PRO A 253 40.48 6.34 -12.16
CA PRO A 253 39.63 7.47 -12.57
C PRO A 253 38.30 7.50 -11.80
N ASP A 254 37.73 8.69 -11.69
CA ASP A 254 36.37 8.83 -11.16
C ASP A 254 35.35 8.41 -12.23
N VAL A 255 34.71 7.27 -12.01
CA VAL A 255 33.69 6.69 -12.88
C VAL A 255 32.32 6.61 -12.19
N ALA A 256 32.17 7.21 -11.00
CA ALA A 256 30.89 7.30 -10.32
C ALA A 256 29.90 8.12 -11.17
N GLY A 257 28.67 7.63 -11.31
CA GLY A 257 27.63 8.25 -12.13
C GLY A 257 27.76 8.01 -13.64
N MET A 258 28.77 7.25 -14.12
CA MET A 258 28.86 6.81 -15.51
C MET A 258 28.07 5.52 -15.73
N THR A 259 27.73 5.23 -17.00
CA THR A 259 27.18 3.93 -17.38
C THR A 259 28.22 2.83 -17.17
N GLN A 260 27.78 1.60 -16.88
CA GLN A 260 28.68 0.45 -16.74
C GLN A 260 29.64 0.31 -17.93
N ALA A 261 29.14 0.52 -19.16
CA ALA A 261 29.95 0.41 -20.37
C ALA A 261 31.05 1.49 -20.45
N ASP A 262 30.70 2.75 -20.16
CA ASP A 262 31.65 3.86 -20.20
C ASP A 262 32.70 3.76 -19.09
N ALA A 263 32.26 3.37 -17.88
CA ALA A 263 33.14 3.14 -16.74
C ALA A 263 34.15 2.01 -17.04
N THR A 264 33.67 0.92 -17.63
CA THR A 264 34.52 -0.21 -18.04
C THR A 264 35.55 0.24 -19.07
N TYR A 265 35.12 1.00 -20.09
CA TYR A 265 36.00 1.53 -21.12
C TYR A 265 37.10 2.45 -20.55
N GLN A 266 36.77 3.33 -19.60
CA GLN A 266 37.75 4.21 -18.98
C GLN A 266 38.76 3.46 -18.10
N LEU A 267 38.29 2.48 -17.34
CA LEU A 267 39.14 1.68 -16.45
C LEU A 267 40.06 0.75 -17.26
N GLU A 268 39.53 0.06 -18.26
CA GLU A 268 40.32 -0.79 -19.17
C GLU A 268 41.29 0.05 -20.01
N GLY A 269 40.89 1.25 -20.43
CA GLY A 269 41.77 2.20 -21.11
C GLY A 269 42.96 2.66 -20.27
N LYS A 270 42.85 2.59 -18.93
CA LYS A 270 43.94 2.80 -17.98
C LYS A 270 44.71 1.53 -17.66
N GLY A 271 44.28 0.37 -18.15
CA GLY A 271 44.92 -0.92 -17.93
C GLY A 271 44.48 -1.61 -16.64
N PHE A 272 43.30 -1.30 -16.12
CA PHE A 272 42.68 -2.05 -15.03
C PHE A 272 41.77 -3.16 -15.57
N THR A 273 41.63 -4.24 -14.81
CA THR A 273 40.63 -5.28 -15.09
C THR A 273 39.35 -4.93 -14.35
N VAL A 274 38.18 -5.02 -14.99
CA VAL A 274 36.91 -4.57 -14.38
C VAL A 274 36.02 -5.74 -14.03
N ARG A 275 35.49 -5.73 -12.80
CA ARG A 275 34.44 -6.67 -12.35
C ARG A 275 33.22 -5.91 -11.88
N ALA A 276 32.07 -6.20 -12.48
CA ALA A 276 30.81 -5.59 -12.07
C ALA A 276 30.11 -6.43 -10.99
N THR A 277 29.75 -5.78 -9.89
CA THR A 277 28.88 -6.32 -8.83
C THR A 277 27.58 -5.51 -8.83
N GLN A 278 26.45 -6.20 -8.84
CA GLN A 278 25.13 -5.55 -8.83
C GLN A 278 24.70 -5.24 -7.39
N VAL A 279 24.26 -4.01 -7.15
CA VAL A 279 23.75 -3.56 -5.84
C VAL A 279 22.38 -2.91 -6.03
N LYS A 280 21.42 -3.27 -5.19
CA LYS A 280 20.09 -2.66 -5.18
C LYS A 280 20.18 -1.21 -4.73
N SER A 281 19.74 -0.28 -5.56
CA SER A 281 19.80 1.16 -5.25
C SER A 281 18.62 1.91 -5.85
N ASP A 282 18.33 3.09 -5.31
CA ASP A 282 17.28 4.01 -5.78
C ASP A 282 17.75 4.91 -6.94
N GLU A 283 19.04 4.82 -7.29
CA GLU A 283 19.68 5.51 -8.40
C GLU A 283 19.25 4.94 -9.76
N THR A 284 19.59 5.65 -10.83
CA THR A 284 19.28 5.22 -12.19
C THR A 284 19.96 3.89 -12.51
N GLU A 285 19.19 2.94 -13.04
CA GLU A 285 19.66 1.61 -13.41
C GLU A 285 20.86 1.68 -14.37
N GLY A 286 21.88 0.85 -14.11
CA GLY A 286 23.07 0.75 -14.95
C GLY A 286 24.15 1.81 -14.69
N LEU A 287 23.93 2.70 -13.71
CA LEU A 287 24.96 3.63 -13.25
C LEU A 287 25.90 2.99 -12.22
N VAL A 288 27.17 3.38 -12.25
CA VAL A 288 28.15 3.00 -11.24
C VAL A 288 27.98 3.89 -10.00
N LEU A 289 27.73 3.27 -8.86
CA LEU A 289 27.57 3.93 -7.56
C LEU A 289 28.92 4.23 -6.92
N LEU A 290 29.77 3.22 -6.88
CA LEU A 290 31.10 3.28 -6.27
C LEU A 290 32.02 2.25 -6.92
N THR A 291 33.32 2.48 -6.74
CA THR A 291 34.38 1.57 -7.16
C THR A 291 35.23 1.16 -5.96
N ASP A 292 35.77 -0.05 -6.00
CA ASP A 292 36.75 -0.54 -5.05
C ASP A 292 37.97 -1.08 -5.83
N PRO A 293 39.16 -0.46 -5.74
CA PRO A 293 39.49 0.73 -4.94
C PRO A 293 38.74 2.00 -5.38
N GLY A 294 38.50 2.89 -4.41
CA GLY A 294 37.78 4.16 -4.62
C GLY A 294 38.47 5.09 -5.61
N SER A 295 37.70 6.02 -6.18
CA SER A 295 38.22 7.00 -7.13
C SER A 295 39.37 7.82 -6.54
N GLY A 296 40.40 8.09 -7.35
CA GLY A 296 41.63 8.73 -6.89
C GLY A 296 42.58 7.81 -6.10
N GLY A 297 42.15 6.59 -5.75
CA GLY A 297 43.01 5.56 -5.18
C GLY A 297 44.08 5.10 -6.17
N ARG A 298 45.20 4.59 -5.67
CA ARG A 298 46.23 3.94 -6.49
C ARG A 298 46.04 2.44 -6.46
N ALA A 299 46.08 1.84 -7.64
CA ALA A 299 46.04 0.39 -7.80
C ALA A 299 47.11 -0.06 -8.80
N GLU A 300 47.57 -1.30 -8.67
CA GLU A 300 48.59 -1.83 -9.59
C GLU A 300 48.04 -1.93 -11.01
N GLU A 301 48.91 -1.81 -12.01
CA GLU A 301 48.49 -2.04 -13.39
C GLU A 301 48.02 -3.50 -13.55
N GLY A 302 46.86 -3.68 -14.20
CA GLY A 302 46.20 -4.97 -14.34
C GLY A 302 45.39 -5.41 -13.12
N SER A 303 45.40 -4.66 -12.01
CA SER A 303 44.60 -4.99 -10.83
C SER A 303 43.10 -4.98 -11.15
N GLU A 304 42.36 -5.83 -10.45
CA GLU A 304 40.90 -5.87 -10.55
C GLU A 304 40.27 -4.70 -9.79
N VAL A 305 39.49 -3.88 -10.48
CA VAL A 305 38.65 -2.83 -9.90
C VAL A 305 37.21 -3.32 -9.93
N VAL A 306 36.60 -3.41 -8.76
CA VAL A 306 35.19 -3.82 -8.62
C VAL A 306 34.32 -2.58 -8.75
N ILE A 307 33.41 -2.57 -9.72
CA ILE A 307 32.41 -1.52 -9.89
C ILE A 307 31.07 -2.00 -9.35
N HIS A 308 30.41 -1.18 -8.53
CA HIS A 308 29.08 -1.47 -8.02
C HIS A 308 28.04 -0.79 -8.89
N VAL A 309 27.27 -1.57 -9.63
CA VAL A 309 26.26 -1.08 -10.57
C VAL A 309 24.89 -1.07 -9.91
N ALA A 310 24.17 0.05 -10.03
CA ALA A 310 22.81 0.21 -9.52
C ALA A 310 21.83 -0.68 -10.29
N VAL A 311 21.08 -1.50 -9.54
CA VAL A 311 19.96 -2.29 -10.04
C VAL A 311 18.69 -1.88 -9.31
N PRO A 312 17.55 -1.73 -10.01
CA PRO A 312 16.29 -1.34 -9.39
C PRO A 312 15.76 -2.45 -8.46
N ARG A 313 15.04 -2.06 -7.42
CA ARG A 313 14.28 -3.01 -6.60
C ARG A 313 13.01 -3.41 -7.33
N ILE A 314 12.61 -4.67 -7.18
CA ILE A 314 11.43 -5.23 -7.85
C ILE A 314 10.44 -5.65 -6.78
N VAL A 315 9.17 -5.29 -6.94
CA VAL A 315 8.12 -5.70 -6.01
C VAL A 315 7.92 -7.23 -6.15
N PRO A 316 8.12 -8.02 -5.08
CA PRO A 316 7.94 -9.46 -5.14
C PRO A 316 6.46 -9.84 -5.30
N GLY A 317 6.21 -11.01 -5.89
CA GLY A 317 4.87 -11.59 -5.99
C GLY A 317 4.33 -12.03 -4.64
N VAL A 318 3.56 -11.16 -4.00
CA VAL A 318 2.94 -11.41 -2.68
C VAL A 318 1.45 -11.81 -2.75
N VAL A 319 0.84 -11.74 -3.93
CA VAL A 319 -0.57 -12.11 -4.15
C VAL A 319 -0.78 -13.59 -3.82
N GLY A 320 -1.84 -13.89 -3.07
CA GLY A 320 -2.16 -15.25 -2.60
C GLY A 320 -1.37 -15.71 -1.36
N LYS A 321 -0.48 -14.88 -0.82
CA LYS A 321 0.21 -15.15 0.45
C LYS A 321 -0.54 -14.53 1.63
N THR A 322 -0.18 -14.96 2.83
CA THR A 322 -0.68 -14.34 4.06
C THR A 322 -0.07 -12.94 4.23
N ARG A 323 -0.78 -12.07 4.95
CA ARG A 323 -0.29 -10.73 5.31
C ARG A 323 1.12 -10.75 5.89
N ASP A 324 1.40 -11.68 6.82
CA ASP A 324 2.71 -11.78 7.47
C ASP A 324 3.80 -12.27 6.53
N GLU A 325 3.49 -13.20 5.62
CA GLU A 325 4.44 -13.62 4.58
C GLU A 325 4.73 -12.50 3.59
N ALA A 326 3.69 -11.76 3.17
CA ALA A 326 3.83 -10.61 2.28
C ALA A 326 4.70 -9.52 2.92
N ALA A 327 4.46 -9.21 4.21
CA ALA A 327 5.28 -8.26 4.96
C ALA A 327 6.76 -8.67 4.96
N LYS A 328 7.06 -9.93 5.29
CA LYS A 328 8.44 -10.44 5.32
C LYS A 328 9.14 -10.39 3.96
N LEU A 329 8.41 -10.69 2.87
CA LEU A 329 8.96 -10.62 1.53
C LEU A 329 9.26 -9.18 1.10
N LEU A 330 8.41 -8.23 1.46
CA LEU A 330 8.63 -6.82 1.18
C LEU A 330 9.77 -6.24 2.02
N GLU A 331 9.87 -6.63 3.29
CA GLU A 331 10.99 -6.27 4.17
C GLU A 331 12.33 -6.84 3.66
N ALA A 332 12.33 -8.07 3.12
CA ALA A 332 13.53 -8.68 2.52
C ALA A 332 14.04 -7.95 1.26
N GLU A 333 13.19 -7.17 0.61
CA GLU A 333 13.53 -6.31 -0.53
C GLU A 333 13.84 -4.85 -0.10
N ASP A 334 13.99 -4.60 1.21
CA ASP A 334 14.16 -3.31 1.90
C ASP A 334 13.11 -2.25 1.53
N PHE A 335 11.85 -2.64 1.31
CA PHE A 335 10.77 -1.67 1.18
C PHE A 335 10.40 -1.12 2.56
N ALA A 336 10.72 0.16 2.80
CA ALA A 336 10.55 0.78 4.11
C ALA A 336 9.10 1.20 4.42
N ARG A 337 8.25 1.32 3.38
CA ARG A 337 6.89 1.86 3.50
C ARG A 337 5.85 0.90 2.95
N VAL A 338 5.37 0.02 3.82
CA VAL A 338 4.30 -0.94 3.50
C VAL A 338 3.05 -0.58 4.29
N THR A 339 1.94 -0.37 3.58
CA THR A 339 0.62 -0.10 4.16
C THR A 339 -0.31 -1.25 3.81
N PHE A 340 -1.10 -1.72 4.77
CA PHE A 340 -2.11 -2.76 4.54
C PHE A 340 -3.49 -2.12 4.47
N ALA A 341 -4.18 -2.32 3.35
CA ALA A 341 -5.59 -1.98 3.17
C ALA A 341 -6.44 -3.25 3.29
N GLU A 342 -7.67 -3.11 3.78
CA GLU A 342 -8.60 -4.23 3.93
C GLU A 342 -9.73 -4.10 2.92
N GLU A 343 -10.03 -5.20 2.23
CA GLU A 343 -11.12 -5.26 1.24
C GLU A 343 -11.94 -6.53 1.43
N LYS A 344 -13.27 -6.40 1.39
CA LYS A 344 -14.18 -7.54 1.55
C LYS A 344 -14.06 -8.49 0.36
N SER A 345 -13.77 -9.75 0.63
CA SER A 345 -13.61 -10.77 -0.40
C SER A 345 -14.00 -12.16 0.11
N ASP A 346 -14.36 -13.04 -0.82
CA ASP A 346 -14.61 -14.47 -0.58
C ASP A 346 -13.32 -15.28 -0.43
N THR A 347 -12.17 -14.65 -0.64
CA THR A 347 -10.85 -15.28 -0.44
C THR A 347 -10.60 -15.52 1.05
N ALA A 348 -9.75 -16.51 1.37
CA ALA A 348 -9.37 -16.79 2.75
C ALA A 348 -8.89 -15.53 3.48
N GLU A 349 -9.38 -15.34 4.70
CA GLU A 349 -9.05 -14.19 5.54
C GLU A 349 -7.54 -14.02 5.71
N GLY A 350 -7.07 -12.77 5.61
CA GLY A 350 -5.65 -12.47 5.76
C GLY A 350 -4.81 -12.79 4.52
N THR A 351 -5.44 -13.19 3.41
CA THR A 351 -4.77 -13.40 2.12
C THR A 351 -4.65 -12.09 1.35
N VAL A 352 -3.50 -11.85 0.74
CA VAL A 352 -3.28 -10.68 -0.13
C VAL A 352 -4.01 -10.87 -1.46
N LEU A 353 -4.90 -9.93 -1.78
CA LEU A 353 -5.65 -9.87 -3.03
C LEU A 353 -4.86 -9.18 -4.14
N SER A 354 -4.25 -8.05 -3.80
CA SER A 354 -3.52 -7.21 -4.73
C SER A 354 -2.46 -6.40 -4.01
N VAL A 355 -1.49 -5.92 -4.79
CA VAL A 355 -0.43 -5.02 -4.33
C VAL A 355 -0.30 -3.89 -5.33
N THR A 356 -0.08 -2.68 -4.83
CA THR A 356 0.18 -1.48 -5.63
C THR A 356 1.44 -0.82 -5.10
N PRO A 357 2.52 -0.66 -5.90
CA PRO A 357 2.70 -1.03 -7.32
C PRO A 357 2.57 -2.55 -7.59
N GLU A 358 2.33 -2.96 -8.84
CA GLU A 358 2.07 -4.37 -9.16
C GLU A 358 3.30 -5.26 -8.96
N ALA A 359 3.08 -6.55 -8.72
CA ALA A 359 4.17 -7.52 -8.60
C ALA A 359 5.00 -7.56 -9.90
N GLY A 360 6.33 -7.51 -9.76
CA GLY A 360 7.27 -7.42 -10.88
C GLY A 360 7.57 -6.00 -11.34
N GLU A 361 6.90 -4.98 -10.80
CA GLU A 361 7.19 -3.59 -11.10
C GLU A 361 8.46 -3.10 -10.38
N LYS A 362 9.19 -2.20 -11.04
CA LYS A 362 10.40 -1.57 -10.49
C LYS A 362 9.99 -0.42 -9.56
N ALA A 363 10.41 -0.48 -8.30
CA ALA A 363 10.07 0.53 -7.30
C ALA A 363 11.32 1.00 -6.53
N LYS A 364 11.25 2.19 -5.94
CA LYS A 364 12.29 2.70 -5.03
C LYS A 364 12.03 2.21 -3.62
N ALA A 365 13.05 2.17 -2.77
CA ALA A 365 12.91 1.81 -1.36
C ALA A 365 11.93 2.73 -0.60
N SER A 366 11.83 3.99 -1.03
CA SER A 366 10.93 5.00 -0.46
C SER A 366 9.52 5.00 -1.05
N THR A 367 9.21 4.15 -2.04
CA THR A 367 7.87 4.07 -2.64
C THR A 367 6.90 3.48 -1.63
N ASP A 368 5.73 4.10 -1.48
CA ASP A 368 4.65 3.58 -0.64
C ASP A 368 3.99 2.37 -1.33
N ILE A 369 4.15 1.18 -0.75
CA ILE A 369 3.53 -0.05 -1.22
C ILE A 369 2.25 -0.28 -0.43
N THR A 370 1.12 -0.32 -1.12
CA THR A 370 -0.17 -0.67 -0.55
C THR A 370 -0.50 -2.12 -0.88
N VAL A 371 -0.71 -2.93 0.16
CA VAL A 371 -1.09 -4.33 0.06
C VAL A 371 -2.55 -4.46 0.48
N THR A 372 -3.41 -4.90 -0.43
CA THR A 372 -4.83 -5.11 -0.13
C THR A 372 -5.03 -6.55 0.34
N VAL A 373 -5.60 -6.69 1.54
CA VAL A 373 -5.82 -7.97 2.22
C VAL A 373 -7.31 -8.28 2.26
N ALA A 374 -7.66 -9.54 2.00
CA ALA A 374 -9.00 -10.06 2.09
C ALA A 374 -9.51 -10.08 3.53
N VAL A 375 -10.65 -9.42 3.76
CA VAL A 375 -11.46 -9.59 4.96
C VAL A 375 -12.75 -10.33 4.60
N PRO A 376 -13.22 -11.27 5.44
CA PRO A 376 -14.40 -12.07 5.14
C PRO A 376 -15.67 -11.21 5.21
N PHE A 377 -16.71 -11.59 4.45
CA PHE A 377 -18.04 -11.05 4.69
C PHE A 377 -18.59 -11.62 6.00
N THR A 378 -19.30 -10.76 6.75
CA THR A 378 -19.93 -11.11 8.03
C THR A 378 -21.42 -10.86 7.96
N VAL A 379 -22.20 -11.73 8.59
CA VAL A 379 -23.66 -11.58 8.64
C VAL A 379 -23.98 -10.37 9.54
N PRO A 380 -24.69 -9.35 9.05
CA PRO A 380 -25.07 -8.19 9.86
C PRO A 380 -26.07 -8.60 10.96
N ASP A 381 -26.01 -7.91 12.10
CA ASP A 381 -27.01 -8.08 13.16
C ASP A 381 -28.31 -7.37 12.77
N VAL A 382 -29.32 -8.16 12.42
CA VAL A 382 -30.66 -7.71 12.05
C VAL A 382 -31.72 -8.13 13.07
N ALA A 383 -31.31 -8.60 14.25
CA ALA A 383 -32.25 -8.96 15.31
C ALA A 383 -33.07 -7.75 15.78
N ASN A 384 -34.32 -7.97 16.16
CA ASN A 384 -35.27 -6.95 16.59
C ASN A 384 -35.64 -5.90 15.53
N GLN A 385 -35.25 -6.11 14.27
CA GLN A 385 -35.67 -5.26 13.15
C GLN A 385 -36.95 -5.81 12.49
N PRO A 386 -37.76 -4.95 11.84
CA PRO A 386 -38.84 -5.43 10.99
C PRO A 386 -38.28 -6.19 9.79
N LEU A 387 -39.03 -7.18 9.30
CA LEU A 387 -38.62 -8.06 8.18
C LEU A 387 -38.07 -7.30 6.96
N ASP A 388 -38.71 -6.20 6.58
CA ASP A 388 -38.30 -5.44 5.40
C ASP A 388 -36.94 -4.76 5.58
N ALA A 389 -36.67 -4.21 6.78
CA ALA A 389 -35.37 -3.62 7.10
C ALA A 389 -34.28 -4.68 7.17
N ALA A 390 -34.57 -5.84 7.77
CA ALA A 390 -33.63 -6.95 7.84
C ALA A 390 -33.28 -7.50 6.46
N LYS A 391 -34.28 -7.66 5.57
CA LYS A 391 -34.06 -8.06 4.17
C LYS A 391 -33.20 -7.05 3.42
N ALA A 392 -33.48 -5.75 3.57
CA ALA A 392 -32.71 -4.70 2.92
C ALA A 392 -31.25 -4.70 3.40
N ALA A 393 -31.01 -4.83 4.70
CA ALA A 393 -29.67 -4.89 5.28
C ALA A 393 -28.87 -6.13 4.79
N LEU A 394 -29.52 -7.29 4.68
CA LEU A 394 -28.89 -8.49 4.15
C LEU A 394 -28.58 -8.37 2.65
N GLN A 395 -29.47 -7.78 1.86
CA GLN A 395 -29.25 -7.53 0.44
C GLN A 395 -28.12 -6.50 0.21
N GLU A 396 -28.03 -5.45 1.02
CA GLU A 396 -26.93 -4.48 0.98
C GLU A 396 -25.59 -5.13 1.33
N ALA A 397 -25.61 -6.10 2.26
CA ALA A 397 -24.46 -6.94 2.56
C ALA A 397 -24.19 -8.06 1.52
N SER A 398 -24.90 -8.04 0.39
CA SER A 398 -24.78 -9.02 -0.71
C SER A 398 -25.15 -10.46 -0.32
N TYR A 399 -26.04 -10.66 0.65
CA TYR A 399 -26.62 -11.97 0.99
C TYR A 399 -28.01 -12.17 0.39
N VAL A 400 -28.42 -13.43 0.27
CA VAL A 400 -29.76 -13.82 -0.17
C VAL A 400 -30.64 -14.10 1.05
N PRO A 401 -31.59 -13.22 1.43
CA PRO A 401 -32.43 -13.45 2.59
C PRO A 401 -33.50 -14.50 2.28
N GLU A 402 -33.54 -15.58 3.07
CA GLU A 402 -34.63 -16.56 3.08
C GLU A 402 -35.49 -16.34 4.33
N VAL A 403 -36.81 -16.44 4.24
CA VAL A 403 -37.69 -16.19 5.39
C VAL A 403 -38.21 -17.49 5.95
N ALA A 404 -37.97 -17.73 7.24
CA ALA A 404 -38.61 -18.78 8.01
C ALA A 404 -39.46 -18.17 9.12
N TYR A 405 -40.68 -18.67 9.29
CA TYR A 405 -41.57 -18.22 10.35
C TYR A 405 -41.40 -19.08 11.59
N TYR A 406 -41.29 -18.43 12.74
CA TYR A 406 -41.18 -19.08 14.04
C TYR A 406 -42.30 -18.58 14.95
N TYR A 407 -43.11 -19.51 15.46
CA TYR A 407 -44.21 -19.16 16.35
C TYR A 407 -43.69 -18.86 17.75
N THR A 408 -43.80 -17.60 18.16
CA THR A 408 -43.45 -17.13 19.52
C THR A 408 -44.39 -15.99 19.92
N GLU A 409 -44.68 -15.90 21.21
CA GLU A 409 -45.46 -14.80 21.80
C GLU A 409 -44.56 -13.82 22.58
N ASP A 410 -43.25 -14.12 22.69
CA ASP A 410 -42.28 -13.29 23.42
C ASP A 410 -41.87 -12.06 22.61
N VAL A 411 -42.00 -12.12 21.29
CA VAL A 411 -41.57 -11.10 20.34
C VAL A 411 -42.78 -10.67 19.50
N PRO A 412 -42.97 -9.36 19.23
CA PRO A 412 -44.07 -8.89 18.40
C PRO A 412 -44.01 -9.47 16.97
N GLU A 413 -45.18 -9.82 16.44
CA GLU A 413 -45.34 -10.37 15.09
C GLU A 413 -44.68 -9.47 14.02
N GLY A 414 -44.00 -10.10 13.06
CA GLY A 414 -43.29 -9.42 11.97
C GLY A 414 -41.88 -8.93 12.34
N THR A 415 -41.42 -9.21 13.55
CA THR A 415 -40.06 -8.84 14.01
C THR A 415 -39.11 -10.02 13.84
N VAL A 416 -37.87 -9.75 13.45
CA VAL A 416 -36.82 -10.76 13.33
C VAL A 416 -36.32 -11.18 14.71
N VAL A 417 -36.44 -12.47 15.01
CA VAL A 417 -35.92 -13.10 16.24
C VAL A 417 -34.42 -13.33 16.13
N GLY A 418 -33.95 -13.67 14.93
CA GLY A 418 -32.54 -13.87 14.63
C GLY A 418 -32.33 -14.41 13.23
N THR A 419 -31.07 -14.69 12.89
CA THR A 419 -30.68 -15.27 11.61
C THR A 419 -29.97 -16.61 11.81
N SER A 420 -30.00 -17.44 10.77
CA SER A 420 -29.20 -18.65 10.65
C SER A 420 -28.56 -18.63 9.27
N PRO A 421 -27.23 -18.49 9.13
CA PRO A 421 -26.19 -18.40 10.18
C PRO A 421 -26.31 -17.18 11.11
N ALA A 422 -25.66 -17.25 12.28
CA ALA A 422 -25.82 -16.22 13.33
C ALA A 422 -25.15 -14.89 12.95
N ALA A 423 -25.58 -13.79 13.57
CA ALA A 423 -24.95 -12.48 13.37
C ALA A 423 -23.46 -12.52 13.73
N GLY A 424 -22.62 -11.92 12.90
CA GLY A 424 -21.16 -11.93 13.02
C GLY A 424 -20.47 -13.19 12.49
N GLU A 425 -21.23 -14.21 12.06
CA GLU A 425 -20.65 -15.39 11.43
C GLU A 425 -20.07 -15.05 10.05
N LYS A 426 -18.95 -15.70 9.71
CA LYS A 426 -18.23 -15.48 8.46
C LYS A 426 -18.86 -16.33 7.37
N LEU A 427 -19.35 -15.70 6.32
CA LEU A 427 -20.05 -16.37 5.23
C LEU A 427 -19.61 -15.76 3.90
N ALA A 428 -19.61 -16.53 2.81
CA ALA A 428 -19.28 -16.01 1.49
C ALA A 428 -20.41 -15.08 0.99
N SER A 429 -20.06 -14.09 0.18
CA SER A 429 -21.02 -13.26 -0.52
C SER A 429 -21.96 -14.11 -1.39
N GLY A 430 -23.21 -13.69 -1.52
CA GLY A 430 -24.25 -14.41 -2.26
C GLY A 430 -24.83 -15.64 -1.56
N SER A 431 -24.33 -16.01 -0.37
CA SER A 431 -24.90 -17.12 0.40
C SER A 431 -26.30 -16.79 0.94
N SER A 432 -27.12 -17.82 1.13
CA SER A 432 -28.43 -17.65 1.75
C SER A 432 -28.32 -17.52 3.27
N VAL A 433 -29.08 -16.57 3.83
CA VAL A 433 -29.22 -16.36 5.27
C VAL A 433 -30.69 -16.46 5.61
N THR A 434 -31.05 -17.46 6.43
CA THR A 434 -32.42 -17.64 6.90
C THR A 434 -32.72 -16.64 8.01
N VAL A 435 -33.70 -15.77 7.78
CA VAL A 435 -34.25 -14.80 8.71
C VAL A 435 -35.43 -15.44 9.43
N ASN A 436 -35.29 -15.66 10.74
CA ASN A 436 -36.35 -16.19 11.58
C ASN A 436 -37.25 -15.05 12.04
N VAL A 437 -38.49 -15.04 11.56
CA VAL A 437 -39.47 -13.98 11.85
C VAL A 437 -40.48 -14.50 12.87
N ALA A 438 -40.73 -13.70 13.91
CA ALA A 438 -41.76 -13.98 14.89
C ALA A 438 -43.14 -13.90 14.22
N MET A 439 -43.91 -14.98 14.37
CA MET A 439 -45.31 -15.03 13.97
C MET A 439 -46.16 -15.39 15.19
N SER A 440 -47.26 -14.68 15.44
CA SER A 440 -48.16 -15.03 16.53
C SER A 440 -49.12 -16.13 16.08
N ARG A 441 -49.40 -17.11 16.95
CA ARG A 441 -50.46 -18.09 16.69
C ARG A 441 -51.85 -17.42 16.60
N ALA A 442 -52.01 -16.24 17.20
CA ALA A 442 -53.26 -15.49 17.17
C ALA A 442 -53.71 -15.13 15.74
N SER A 443 -52.78 -14.76 14.85
CA SER A 443 -53.12 -14.33 13.49
C SER A 443 -53.61 -15.49 12.61
N VAL A 444 -53.26 -16.73 12.96
CA VAL A 444 -53.72 -17.97 12.31
C VAL A 444 -55.00 -18.51 12.96
N LEU A 445 -55.03 -18.63 14.28
CA LEU A 445 -56.10 -19.34 14.98
C LEU A 445 -57.38 -18.53 15.14
N VAL A 446 -57.32 -17.19 15.21
CA VAL A 446 -58.53 -16.35 15.30
C VAL A 446 -59.42 -16.45 14.05
N PRO A 447 -58.90 -16.29 12.81
CA PRO A 447 -59.72 -16.50 11.62
C PRO A 447 -60.15 -17.97 11.48
N ALA A 448 -59.26 -18.94 11.73
CA ALA A 448 -59.60 -20.37 11.69
C ALA A 448 -60.77 -20.72 12.64
N ALA A 449 -60.76 -20.17 13.85
CA ALA A 449 -61.85 -20.32 14.83
C ALA A 449 -63.17 -19.72 14.35
N LYS A 450 -63.15 -18.54 13.72
CA LYS A 450 -64.36 -17.91 13.16
C LYS A 450 -64.94 -18.74 12.02
N ASP A 451 -64.09 -19.23 11.13
CA ASP A 451 -64.49 -20.06 10.00
C ASP A 451 -65.03 -21.40 10.46
N TYR A 452 -64.34 -22.04 11.42
CA TYR A 452 -64.76 -23.29 12.02
C TYR A 452 -66.15 -23.15 12.68
N LEU A 453 -66.34 -22.16 13.56
CA LEU A 453 -67.62 -21.90 14.22
C LEU A 453 -68.73 -21.58 13.22
N SER A 454 -68.43 -20.87 12.14
CA SER A 454 -69.43 -20.57 11.10
C SER A 454 -69.80 -21.80 10.27
N SER A 455 -68.89 -22.78 10.15
CA SER A 455 -69.09 -23.99 9.34
C SER A 455 -69.90 -25.09 10.02
N ILE A 456 -69.71 -25.30 11.33
CA ILE A 456 -70.29 -26.44 12.06
C ILE A 456 -71.80 -26.28 12.34
N GLY A 457 -72.31 -25.04 12.34
CA GLY A 457 -73.74 -24.70 12.53
C GLY A 457 -74.32 -25.00 13.92
N THR A 458 -73.84 -26.02 14.62
CA THR A 458 -74.25 -26.38 15.98
C THR A 458 -73.04 -26.70 16.86
N ILE A 459 -73.09 -26.34 18.15
CA ILE A 459 -72.07 -26.67 19.15
C ILE A 459 -72.71 -27.35 20.36
N SER A 460 -71.98 -28.26 21.00
CA SER A 460 -72.39 -28.83 22.29
C SER A 460 -71.59 -28.17 23.40
N LEU A 461 -72.26 -27.48 24.32
CA LEU A 461 -71.64 -26.87 25.51
C LEU A 461 -72.34 -27.40 26.76
N GLY A 462 -71.58 -28.02 27.67
CA GLY A 462 -72.12 -28.57 28.92
C GLY A 462 -73.25 -29.59 28.73
N GLY A 463 -73.21 -30.37 27.65
CA GLY A 463 -74.21 -31.41 27.34
C GLY A 463 -75.51 -30.90 26.67
N THR A 464 -75.60 -29.61 26.36
CA THR A 464 -76.72 -29.04 25.59
C THR A 464 -76.25 -28.64 24.20
N THR A 465 -77.02 -29.01 23.16
CA THR A 465 -76.76 -28.60 21.78
C THR A 465 -77.33 -27.21 21.53
N TYR A 466 -76.51 -26.33 20.96
CA TYR A 466 -76.88 -24.98 20.56
C TYR A 466 -76.69 -24.80 19.06
N GLU A 467 -77.65 -24.19 18.39
CA GLU A 467 -77.53 -23.75 17.01
C GLU A 467 -76.94 -22.34 16.97
N ILE A 468 -75.82 -22.18 16.26
CA ILE A 468 -75.08 -20.92 16.17
C ILE A 468 -75.84 -20.00 15.22
N VAL A 469 -76.25 -18.84 15.73
CA VAL A 469 -76.94 -17.80 14.95
C VAL A 469 -75.92 -16.78 14.42
N SER A 470 -74.94 -16.39 15.24
CA SER A 470 -73.83 -15.53 14.84
C SER A 470 -72.59 -15.76 15.71
N VAL A 471 -71.41 -15.50 15.14
CA VAL A 471 -70.14 -15.42 15.86
C VAL A 471 -69.89 -13.96 16.22
N ASP A 472 -69.90 -13.63 17.51
CA ASP A 472 -69.85 -12.25 17.99
C ASP A 472 -68.40 -11.79 18.23
N ASP A 473 -67.57 -12.63 18.86
CA ASP A 473 -66.18 -12.31 19.16
C ASP A 473 -65.32 -13.58 19.23
N VAL A 474 -64.06 -13.49 18.81
CA VAL A 474 -63.07 -14.56 18.97
C VAL A 474 -61.73 -13.93 19.33
N LYS A 475 -61.13 -14.41 20.41
CA LYS A 475 -59.84 -13.93 20.93
C LYS A 475 -58.92 -15.09 21.25
N TYR A 476 -57.69 -15.00 20.79
CA TYR A 476 -56.62 -15.92 21.19
C TYR A 476 -56.25 -15.70 22.67
N THR A 477 -56.15 -16.79 23.42
CA THR A 477 -55.87 -16.77 24.87
C THR A 477 -54.50 -17.36 25.22
N GLY A 478 -53.68 -17.71 24.22
CA GLY A 478 -52.38 -18.34 24.41
C GLY A 478 -52.44 -19.87 24.35
N TYR A 479 -51.28 -20.52 24.25
CA TYR A 479 -51.12 -21.99 24.29
C TYR A 479 -52.04 -22.77 23.35
N ASN A 480 -52.19 -22.33 22.11
CA ASN A 480 -53.10 -22.93 21.12
C ASN A 480 -54.57 -22.93 21.57
N GLN A 481 -55.02 -21.90 22.30
CA GLN A 481 -56.41 -21.76 22.71
C GLN A 481 -57.03 -20.46 22.19
N THR A 482 -58.29 -20.54 21.75
CA THR A 482 -59.09 -19.37 21.40
C THR A 482 -60.38 -19.35 22.21
N SER A 483 -60.65 -18.24 22.87
CA SER A 483 -61.97 -17.96 23.44
C SER A 483 -62.91 -17.45 22.35
N PHE A 484 -64.17 -17.85 22.39
CA PHE A 484 -65.20 -17.36 21.48
C PHE A 484 -66.43 -16.91 22.25
N THR A 485 -67.17 -15.98 21.65
CA THR A 485 -68.52 -15.60 22.04
C THR A 485 -69.41 -15.73 20.82
N VAL A 486 -70.45 -16.55 20.93
CA VAL A 486 -71.44 -16.80 19.88
C VAL A 486 -72.83 -16.53 20.41
N THR A 487 -73.71 -16.02 19.57
CA THR A 487 -75.13 -15.96 19.86
C THR A 487 -75.73 -17.26 19.35
N ALA A 488 -76.25 -18.09 20.25
CA ALA A 488 -76.74 -19.42 19.90
C ALA A 488 -78.07 -19.74 20.60
N ALA A 489 -78.94 -20.48 19.92
CA ALA A 489 -80.24 -20.92 20.43
C ALA A 489 -80.14 -22.37 20.89
N ALA A 490 -80.58 -22.67 22.12
CA ALA A 490 -80.62 -24.05 22.59
C ALA A 490 -81.60 -24.85 21.73
N VAL A 491 -81.15 -26.00 21.23
CA VAL A 491 -81.97 -26.90 20.44
C VAL A 491 -82.29 -28.12 21.29
N THR A 492 -83.57 -28.41 21.48
CA THR A 492 -84.01 -29.62 22.16
C THR A 492 -85.04 -30.32 21.31
N THR A 493 -84.85 -31.62 21.09
CA THR A 493 -85.83 -32.45 20.40
C THR A 493 -86.78 -33.05 21.43
N LEU A 494 -88.05 -32.68 21.36
CA LEU A 494 -89.14 -33.23 22.17
C LEU A 494 -90.12 -33.90 21.21
N ASP A 495 -90.39 -35.19 21.41
CA ASP A 495 -91.34 -35.98 20.61
C ASP A 495 -91.14 -35.91 19.08
N GLY A 496 -89.90 -35.74 18.62
CA GLY A 496 -89.54 -35.65 17.19
C GLY A 496 -89.66 -34.25 16.60
N GLU A 497 -90.09 -33.24 17.37
CA GLU A 497 -90.09 -31.84 16.97
C GLU A 497 -88.89 -31.10 17.58
N THR A 498 -88.18 -30.36 16.72
CA THR A 498 -87.03 -29.54 17.11
C THR A 498 -87.53 -28.22 17.67
N VAL A 499 -87.47 -28.04 18.99
CA VAL A 499 -87.82 -26.78 19.64
C VAL A 499 -86.57 -25.94 19.81
N ARG A 500 -86.59 -24.72 19.23
CA ARG A 500 -85.53 -23.73 19.37
C ARG A 500 -85.86 -22.78 20.52
N GLY A 501 -84.96 -22.73 21.51
CA GLY A 501 -85.01 -21.75 22.59
C GLY A 501 -84.68 -20.34 22.11
N SER A 502 -84.74 -19.37 23.03
CA SER A 502 -84.29 -18.01 22.75
C SER A 502 -82.78 -17.97 22.51
N ALA A 503 -82.35 -17.25 21.47
CA ALA A 503 -80.93 -17.02 21.20
C ALA A 503 -80.32 -16.21 22.34
N LYS A 504 -79.22 -16.72 22.91
CA LYS A 504 -78.46 -16.08 23.99
C LYS A 504 -76.98 -16.16 23.68
N GLN A 505 -76.22 -15.20 24.19
CA GLN A 505 -74.76 -15.27 24.11
C GLN A 505 -74.23 -16.44 24.92
N LYS A 506 -73.29 -17.16 24.32
CA LYS A 506 -72.56 -18.27 24.90
C LYS A 506 -71.09 -18.05 24.62
N SER A 507 -70.29 -18.20 25.66
CA SER A 507 -68.84 -18.14 25.58
C SER A 507 -68.25 -19.52 25.83
N GLY A 508 -67.19 -19.86 25.12
CA GLY A 508 -66.43 -21.08 25.34
C GLY A 508 -64.99 -20.91 24.89
N THR A 509 -64.23 -22.00 24.98
CA THR A 509 -62.84 -22.06 24.51
C THR A 509 -62.67 -23.21 23.53
N ILE A 510 -61.90 -22.98 22.48
CA ILE A 510 -61.46 -23.99 21.51
C ILE A 510 -59.97 -24.24 21.75
N VAL A 511 -59.60 -25.50 21.88
CA VAL A 511 -58.20 -25.95 21.95
C VAL A 511 -57.80 -26.48 20.58
N TRP A 512 -56.65 -26.03 20.08
CA TRP A 512 -56.11 -26.36 18.76
C TRP A 512 -54.85 -27.22 18.89
N ASP A 513 -54.59 -28.09 17.90
CA ASP A 513 -53.32 -28.80 17.80
C ASP A 513 -52.27 -27.98 17.02
N ASP A 514 -51.10 -28.56 16.79
CA ASP A 514 -50.01 -27.93 16.01
C ASP A 514 -50.24 -27.95 14.49
N SER A 515 -51.30 -28.61 14.03
CA SER A 515 -51.75 -28.67 12.64
C SER A 515 -53.04 -27.88 12.41
N ASP A 516 -53.35 -26.95 13.31
CA ASP A 516 -54.52 -26.07 13.28
C ASP A 516 -55.88 -26.81 13.30
N ASN A 517 -55.94 -28.04 13.80
CA ASN A 517 -57.20 -28.77 14.00
C ASN A 517 -57.78 -28.53 15.39
N VAL A 518 -59.11 -28.56 15.48
CA VAL A 518 -59.83 -28.46 16.76
C VAL A 518 -59.71 -29.77 17.53
N VAL A 519 -59.09 -29.70 18.71
CA VAL A 519 -58.92 -30.82 19.64
C VAL A 519 -60.13 -30.95 20.55
N SER A 520 -60.61 -29.82 21.10
CA SER A 520 -61.75 -29.81 22.01
C SER A 520 -62.41 -28.44 22.09
N ILE A 521 -63.70 -28.42 22.43
CA ILE A 521 -64.49 -27.22 22.66
C ILE A 521 -65.15 -27.35 24.03
N SER A 522 -65.03 -26.33 24.87
CA SER A 522 -65.54 -26.33 26.25
C SER A 522 -66.33 -25.08 26.60
#